data_AF-A0A1B8P3W7-F1
#
_entry.id   AF-A0A1B8P3W7-F1
#
_cell.length_a   1.000
_cell.length_b   1.000
_cell.length_c   1.000
_cell.angle_alpha   90.00
_cell.angle_beta   90.00
_cell.angle_gamma   90.00
#
_symmetry.space_group_name_H-M   'P 1'
#
loop_
_entity.id
_entity.type
_entity.pdbx_description
1 polymer ?
#
loop_
_entity_poly.entity_id
_entity_poly.type
_entity_poly.pdbx_seq_one_letter_code
_entity_poly.pdbx_strand_id
1 'polypeptide(L)'
;MPHKRKGSPYWWASFVERGKRIRRSTGTPDLNEAKALEAKWRAQAYREQHWEVKPPRTFEEVMLEYLRDSAHLRSIETLKMQTTILRRFFGGRDVGELTGQDIKSYTRWRREAGRANATINRELAALSSAINHCNKEWEWGLPNPVKGRMLKEPHHRERYLTRAEVGRLVTEARKLRHGDLLADFIELAVHTGCRRGSCWDWSGPG
;
A
#
# COMPACT_ATOMS: atom_id res chain seq x y z
N MET A 1 -7.72 -7.54 41.35
CA MET A 1 -7.27 -8.69 42.16
C MET A 1 -8.44 -9.64 42.29
N PRO A 2 -8.27 -10.91 41.91
CA PRO A 2 -9.34 -11.90 41.98
C PRO A 2 -9.70 -12.16 43.45
N HIS A 3 -10.97 -12.40 43.73
CA HIS A 3 -11.44 -12.72 45.09
C HIS A 3 -12.36 -13.94 45.06
N LYS A 4 -12.41 -14.67 46.17
CA LYS A 4 -13.23 -15.90 46.32
C LYS A 4 -14.51 -15.59 47.09
N ARG A 5 -15.65 -16.07 46.61
CA ARG A 5 -16.96 -15.92 47.29
C ARG A 5 -17.20 -17.09 48.24
N LYS A 6 -17.93 -16.85 49.34
CA LYS A 6 -18.46 -17.93 50.21
C LYS A 6 -19.40 -18.81 49.38
N GLY A 7 -19.08 -20.11 49.25
CA GLY A 7 -19.91 -21.10 48.53
C GLY A 7 -19.54 -21.38 47.07
N SER A 8 -18.47 -20.80 46.52
CA SER A 8 -18.00 -21.11 45.15
C SER A 8 -16.51 -21.46 45.13
N PRO A 9 -16.10 -22.56 44.47
CA PRO A 9 -14.68 -22.95 44.39
C PRO A 9 -13.87 -22.04 43.46
N TYR A 10 -14.53 -21.25 42.61
CA TYR A 10 -13.91 -20.46 41.56
C TYR A 10 -13.54 -19.03 42.01
N TRP A 11 -12.43 -18.52 41.51
CA TRP A 11 -12.06 -17.12 41.67
C TRP A 11 -12.96 -16.21 40.83
N TRP A 12 -13.16 -14.98 41.28
CA TRP A 12 -13.93 -13.96 40.57
C TRP A 12 -13.05 -12.76 40.29
N ALA A 13 -13.00 -12.34 39.02
CA ALA A 13 -12.29 -11.15 38.59
C ALA A 13 -13.26 -10.00 38.33
N SER A 14 -12.79 -8.76 38.55
CA SER A 14 -13.53 -7.56 38.23
C SER A 14 -12.72 -6.66 37.31
N PHE A 15 -13.29 -6.29 36.17
CA PHE A 15 -12.68 -5.36 35.22
C PHE A 15 -13.70 -4.32 34.79
N VAL A 16 -13.22 -3.21 34.22
CA VAL A 16 -14.08 -2.12 33.74
C VAL A 16 -14.11 -2.20 32.23
N GLU A 17 -15.29 -2.30 31.65
CA GLU A 17 -15.53 -2.34 30.21
C GLU A 17 -16.58 -1.26 29.90
N ARG A 18 -16.31 -0.37 28.94
CA ARG A 18 -17.18 0.78 28.59
C ARG A 18 -17.73 1.57 29.80
N GLY A 19 -16.87 1.91 30.76
CA GLY A 19 -17.24 2.63 31.99
C GLY A 19 -18.06 1.84 33.03
N LYS A 20 -18.49 0.60 32.74
CA LYS A 20 -19.23 -0.25 33.67
C LYS A 20 -18.33 -1.33 34.26
N ARG A 21 -18.42 -1.53 35.58
CA ARG A 21 -17.65 -2.56 36.28
C ARG A 21 -18.32 -3.93 36.11
N ILE A 22 -17.71 -4.81 35.35
CA ILE A 22 -18.18 -6.18 35.13
C ILE A 22 -17.46 -7.13 36.10
N ARG A 23 -18.22 -8.03 36.71
CA ARG A 23 -17.72 -9.12 37.55
C ARG A 23 -18.03 -10.45 36.88
N ARG A 24 -17.00 -11.23 36.56
CA ARG A 24 -17.13 -12.58 35.99
C ARG A 24 -16.33 -13.58 36.81
N SER A 25 -16.87 -14.79 36.97
CA SER A 25 -16.11 -15.92 37.51
C SER A 25 -15.03 -16.31 36.52
N THR A 26 -13.81 -16.55 37.00
CA THR A 26 -12.71 -17.06 36.18
C THR A 26 -12.86 -18.55 35.86
N GLY A 27 -13.85 -19.24 36.44
CA GLY A 27 -14.11 -20.67 36.22
C GLY A 27 -13.01 -21.59 36.72
N THR A 28 -12.05 -21.04 37.46
CA THR A 28 -10.79 -21.69 37.80
C THR A 28 -10.54 -21.59 39.31
N PRO A 29 -10.13 -22.68 39.99
CA PRO A 29 -9.81 -22.67 41.42
C PRO A 29 -8.38 -22.20 41.73
N ASP A 30 -7.50 -22.13 40.74
CA ASP A 30 -6.13 -21.60 40.85
C ASP A 30 -6.10 -20.07 40.79
N LEU A 31 -5.38 -19.47 41.75
CA LEU A 31 -5.16 -18.02 41.87
C LEU A 31 -4.30 -17.47 40.74
N ASN A 32 -3.31 -18.22 40.25
CA ASN A 32 -2.39 -17.75 39.22
C ASN A 32 -3.08 -17.67 37.85
N GLU A 33 -3.82 -18.71 37.47
CA GLU A 33 -4.66 -18.69 36.27
C GLU A 33 -5.74 -17.61 36.35
N ALA A 34 -6.35 -17.40 37.52
CA ALA A 34 -7.31 -16.32 37.73
C ALA A 34 -6.70 -14.92 37.55
N LYS A 35 -5.45 -14.71 37.99
CA LYS A 35 -4.72 -13.45 37.76
C LYS A 35 -4.38 -13.25 36.28
N ALA A 36 -3.96 -14.30 35.58
CA ALA A 36 -3.66 -14.24 34.15
C ALA A 36 -4.91 -13.92 33.32
N LEU A 37 -6.06 -14.51 33.65
CA LEU A 37 -7.35 -14.21 33.03
C LEU A 37 -7.81 -12.78 33.32
N GLU A 38 -7.67 -12.28 34.55
CA GLU A 38 -7.96 -10.88 34.89
C GLU A 38 -7.09 -9.91 34.07
N ALA A 39 -5.78 -10.20 33.95
CA ALA A 39 -4.86 -9.40 33.15
C ALA A 39 -5.24 -9.40 31.66
N LYS A 40 -5.62 -10.57 31.11
CA LYS A 40 -6.10 -10.70 29.74
C LYS A 40 -7.38 -9.89 29.49
N TRP A 41 -8.36 -9.98 30.39
CA TRP A 41 -9.60 -9.21 30.29
C TRP A 41 -9.40 -7.70 30.48
N ARG A 42 -8.51 -7.28 31.39
CA ARG A 42 -8.14 -5.87 31.52
C ARG A 42 -7.42 -5.35 30.29
N ALA A 43 -6.48 -6.10 29.72
CA ALA A 43 -5.78 -5.71 28.51
C ALA A 43 -6.74 -5.61 27.32
N GLN A 44 -7.72 -6.52 27.24
CA GLN A 44 -8.75 -6.50 26.22
C GLN A 44 -9.72 -5.31 26.41
N ALA A 45 -10.23 -5.09 27.62
CA ALA A 45 -11.12 -3.96 27.90
C ALA A 45 -10.41 -2.60 27.79
N TYR A 46 -9.11 -2.53 28.09
CA TYR A 46 -8.29 -1.34 27.86
C TYR A 46 -8.10 -1.08 26.37
N ARG A 47 -7.80 -2.13 25.57
CA ARG A 47 -7.78 -2.05 24.10
C ARG A 47 -9.12 -1.57 23.57
N GLU A 48 -10.23 -2.14 24.02
CA GLU A 48 -11.58 -1.79 23.56
C GLU A 48 -12.07 -0.42 24.03
N GLN A 49 -11.60 0.09 25.18
CA GLN A 49 -11.91 1.44 25.67
C GLN A 49 -11.04 2.53 25.05
N HIS A 50 -9.77 2.25 24.74
CA HIS A 50 -8.85 3.21 24.13
C HIS A 50 -8.91 3.19 22.60
N TRP A 51 -9.50 2.16 22.00
CA TRP A 51 -9.89 2.18 20.59
C TRP A 51 -11.22 2.93 20.50
N GLU A 52 -11.16 4.23 20.25
CA GLU A 52 -12.27 4.89 19.56
C GLU A 52 -12.55 4.04 18.31
N VAL A 53 -13.73 3.43 18.24
CA VAL A 53 -14.14 2.65 17.07
C VAL A 53 -14.26 3.65 15.93
N LYS A 54 -13.17 3.85 15.20
CA LYS A 54 -13.12 4.73 14.04
C LYS A 54 -14.13 4.19 13.03
N PRO A 55 -14.94 5.07 12.42
CA PRO A 55 -15.96 4.63 11.48
C PRO A 55 -15.30 3.83 10.35
N PRO A 56 -15.98 2.78 9.85
CA PRO A 56 -15.49 2.00 8.72
C PRO A 56 -15.22 2.93 7.54
N ARG A 57 -14.10 2.73 6.85
CA ARG A 57 -13.67 3.60 5.75
C ARG A 57 -13.63 2.81 4.47
N THR A 58 -14.51 3.18 3.54
CA THR A 58 -14.58 2.53 2.25
C THR A 58 -13.33 2.77 1.42
N PHE A 59 -13.05 1.84 0.49
CA PHE A 59 -11.99 2.01 -0.50
C PHE A 59 -12.13 3.33 -1.27
N GLU A 60 -13.36 3.71 -1.64
CA GLU A 60 -13.63 4.98 -2.32
C GLU A 60 -13.19 6.18 -1.49
N GLU A 61 -13.53 6.23 -0.20
CA GLU A 61 -13.13 7.34 0.69
C GLU A 61 -11.61 7.49 0.76
N VAL A 62 -10.89 6.39 0.98
CA VAL A 62 -9.42 6.38 1.07
C VAL A 62 -8.78 6.87 -0.22
N MET A 63 -9.23 6.36 -1.37
CA MET A 63 -8.65 6.75 -2.66
C MET A 63 -9.05 8.16 -3.07
N LEU A 64 -10.24 8.64 -2.70
CA LEU A 64 -10.69 10.00 -3.02
C LEU A 64 -9.86 11.03 -2.27
N GLU A 65 -9.62 10.86 -0.97
CA GLU A 65 -8.77 11.80 -0.22
C GLU A 65 -7.34 11.77 -0.76
N TYR A 66 -6.80 10.59 -1.05
CA TYR A 66 -5.47 10.50 -1.63
C TYR A 66 -5.37 11.17 -3.02
N LEU A 67 -6.39 11.02 -3.87
CA LEU A 67 -6.43 11.67 -5.20
C LEU A 67 -6.54 13.19 -5.12
N ARG A 68 -7.29 13.73 -4.14
CA ARG A 68 -7.42 15.17 -3.93
C ARG A 68 -6.06 15.79 -3.58
N ASP A 69 -5.34 15.20 -2.64
CA ASP A 69 -4.05 15.71 -2.19
C ASP A 69 -2.95 15.49 -3.25
N SER A 70 -3.07 14.42 -4.03
CA SER A 70 -2.13 14.07 -5.10
C SER A 70 -2.37 14.81 -6.43
N ALA A 71 -3.35 15.73 -6.50
CA ALA A 71 -3.76 16.37 -7.75
C ALA A 71 -2.63 17.15 -8.46
N HIS A 72 -1.64 17.63 -7.70
CA HIS A 72 -0.49 18.38 -8.20
C HIS A 72 0.59 17.49 -8.85
N LEU A 73 0.50 16.16 -8.70
CA LEU A 73 1.53 15.24 -9.19
C LEU A 73 1.44 15.07 -10.70
N ARG A 74 2.59 15.12 -11.38
CA ARG A 74 2.71 14.78 -12.82
C ARG A 74 2.19 13.38 -13.16
N SER A 75 2.15 12.48 -12.19
CA SER A 75 1.67 11.10 -12.33
C SER A 75 0.18 10.91 -12.02
N ILE A 76 -0.60 11.99 -11.85
CA ILE A 76 -2.01 11.91 -11.44
C ILE A 76 -2.87 11.08 -12.41
N GLU A 77 -2.63 11.16 -13.72
CA GLU A 77 -3.36 10.34 -14.71
C GLU A 77 -3.07 8.84 -14.55
N THR A 78 -1.83 8.49 -14.23
CA THR A 78 -1.48 7.09 -13.92
C THR A 78 -2.17 6.63 -12.65
N LEU A 79 -2.22 7.49 -11.64
CA LEU A 79 -2.90 7.19 -10.37
C LEU A 79 -4.42 7.01 -10.59
N LYS A 80 -5.09 7.88 -11.35
CA LYS A 80 -6.51 7.74 -11.72
C LYS A 80 -6.79 6.40 -12.42
N MET A 81 -5.92 6.01 -13.36
CA MET A 81 -6.04 4.72 -14.05
C MET A 81 -5.92 3.55 -13.07
N GLN A 82 -4.92 3.57 -12.18
CA GLN A 82 -4.72 2.56 -11.15
C GLN A 82 -5.91 2.49 -10.19
N THR A 83 -6.41 3.63 -9.71
CA THR A 83 -7.61 3.72 -8.87
C THR A 83 -8.81 3.09 -9.56
N THR A 84 -9.00 3.35 -10.85
CA THR A 84 -10.11 2.76 -11.61
C THR A 84 -10.01 1.22 -11.65
N ILE A 85 -8.81 0.67 -11.83
CA ILE A 85 -8.58 -0.78 -11.84
C ILE A 85 -8.79 -1.37 -10.45
N LEU A 86 -8.25 -0.74 -9.41
CA LEU A 86 -8.40 -1.17 -8.02
C LEU A 86 -9.87 -1.15 -7.58
N ARG A 87 -10.64 -0.12 -7.97
CA ARG A 87 -12.07 0.00 -7.68
C ARG A 87 -12.89 -1.17 -8.21
N ARG A 88 -12.51 -1.75 -9.36
CA ARG A 88 -13.20 -2.93 -9.91
C ARG A 88 -13.14 -4.15 -9.00
N PHE A 89 -12.15 -4.23 -8.11
CA PHE A 89 -11.95 -5.37 -7.22
C PHE A 89 -12.25 -5.04 -5.75
N PHE A 90 -11.86 -3.85 -5.28
CA PHE A 90 -11.99 -3.42 -3.89
C PHE A 90 -13.13 -2.43 -3.63
N GLY A 91 -13.85 -1.96 -4.67
CA GLY A 91 -14.93 -0.99 -4.52
C GLY A 91 -16.00 -1.45 -3.54
N GLY A 92 -16.47 -0.52 -2.70
CA GLY A 92 -17.46 -0.78 -1.66
C GLY A 92 -16.97 -1.62 -0.46
N ARG A 93 -15.72 -2.06 -0.43
CA ARG A 93 -15.15 -2.77 0.72
C ARG A 93 -14.58 -1.79 1.75
N ASP A 94 -14.66 -2.15 3.02
CA ASP A 94 -13.97 -1.46 4.10
C ASP A 94 -12.47 -1.77 4.05
N VAL A 95 -11.65 -0.72 4.03
CA VAL A 95 -10.18 -0.84 4.05
C VAL A 95 -9.69 -1.39 5.39
N GLY A 96 -10.42 -1.15 6.47
CA GLY A 96 -10.15 -1.71 7.80
C GLY A 96 -10.19 -3.23 7.85
N GLU A 97 -11.02 -3.85 7.00
CA GLU A 97 -11.22 -5.31 6.95
C GLU A 97 -10.33 -6.01 5.92
N LEU A 98 -9.62 -5.26 5.08
CA LEU A 98 -8.80 -5.84 4.03
C LEU A 98 -7.66 -6.67 4.62
N THR A 99 -7.59 -7.93 4.19
CA THR A 99 -6.58 -8.87 4.66
C THR A 99 -5.49 -9.10 3.62
N GLY A 100 -4.41 -9.74 4.05
CA GLY A 100 -3.39 -10.23 3.12
C GLY A 100 -3.89 -11.24 2.10
N GLN A 101 -5.01 -11.94 2.39
CA GLN A 101 -5.64 -12.87 1.45
C GLN A 101 -6.32 -12.13 0.31
N ASP A 102 -6.95 -10.99 0.59
CA ASP A 102 -7.57 -10.15 -0.44
C ASP A 102 -6.54 -9.60 -1.43
N ILE A 103 -5.35 -9.21 -0.94
CA ILE A 103 -4.24 -8.78 -1.81
C ILE A 103 -3.73 -9.92 -2.70
N LYS A 104 -3.66 -11.15 -2.17
CA LYS A 104 -3.31 -12.33 -2.98
C LYS A 104 -4.39 -12.65 -4.02
N SER A 105 -5.66 -12.50 -3.68
CA SER A 105 -6.78 -12.68 -4.60
C SER A 105 -6.76 -11.64 -5.72
N TYR A 106 -6.52 -10.37 -5.39
CA TYR A 106 -6.33 -9.31 -6.39
C TYR A 106 -5.17 -9.61 -7.33
N THR A 107 -4.04 -10.03 -6.77
CA THR A 107 -2.85 -10.39 -7.54
C THR A 107 -3.13 -11.51 -8.54
N ARG A 108 -3.88 -12.54 -8.10
CA ARG A 108 -4.30 -13.65 -8.97
C ARG A 108 -5.19 -13.17 -10.10
N TRP A 109 -6.21 -12.37 -9.78
CA TRP A 109 -7.12 -11.77 -10.76
C TRP A 109 -6.36 -10.94 -11.82
N ARG A 110 -5.35 -10.16 -11.41
CA ARG A 110 -4.52 -9.40 -12.37
C ARG A 110 -3.62 -10.29 -13.23
N ARG A 111 -3.09 -11.38 -12.68
CA ARG A 111 -2.29 -12.35 -13.43
C ARG A 111 -3.12 -13.10 -14.47
N GLU A 112 -4.34 -13.48 -14.12
CA GLU A 112 -5.30 -14.07 -15.06
C GLU A 112 -5.64 -13.10 -16.19
N ALA A 113 -5.66 -11.79 -15.91
CA ALA A 113 -5.75 -10.73 -16.92
C ALA A 113 -4.44 -10.47 -17.71
N GLY A 114 -3.43 -11.33 -17.60
CA GLY A 114 -2.19 -11.27 -18.37
C GLY A 114 -1.23 -10.13 -18.00
N ARG A 115 -1.33 -9.58 -16.78
CA ARG A 115 -0.54 -8.40 -16.38
C ARG A 115 0.80 -8.78 -15.76
N ALA A 116 1.84 -8.03 -16.11
CA ALA A 116 3.18 -8.20 -15.57
C ALA A 116 3.23 -7.85 -14.07
N ASN A 117 4.11 -8.55 -13.33
CA ASN A 117 4.29 -8.33 -11.89
C ASN A 117 4.58 -6.86 -11.54
N ALA A 118 5.37 -6.15 -12.37
CA ALA A 118 5.67 -4.73 -12.16
C ALA A 118 4.41 -3.84 -12.24
N THR A 119 3.46 -4.16 -13.13
CA THR A 119 2.19 -3.41 -13.22
C THR A 119 1.33 -3.65 -11.98
N ILE A 120 1.23 -4.90 -11.54
CA ILE A 120 0.47 -5.28 -10.34
C ILE A 120 1.08 -4.61 -9.10
N ASN A 121 2.41 -4.60 -8.99
CA ASN A 121 3.11 -3.93 -7.90
C ASN A 121 2.86 -2.43 -7.89
N ARG A 122 2.81 -1.76 -9.05
CA ARG A 122 2.48 -0.33 -9.13
C ARG A 122 1.04 -0.04 -8.69
N GLU A 123 0.09 -0.88 -9.08
CA GLU A 123 -1.31 -0.79 -8.63
C GLU A 123 -1.39 -0.97 -7.10
N LEU A 124 -0.75 -2.01 -6.56
CA LEU A 124 -0.71 -2.26 -5.11
C LEU A 124 0.05 -1.16 -4.35
N ALA A 125 1.11 -0.59 -4.93
CA ALA A 125 1.85 0.52 -4.34
C ALA A 125 0.96 1.76 -4.22
N ALA A 126 0.12 2.06 -5.21
CA ALA A 126 -0.85 3.16 -5.12
C ALA A 126 -1.82 2.98 -3.95
N LEU A 127 -2.38 1.78 -3.78
CA LEU A 127 -3.23 1.45 -2.64
C LEU A 127 -2.48 1.60 -1.30
N SER A 128 -1.27 1.06 -1.22
CA SER A 128 -0.42 1.18 -0.02
C SER A 128 -0.13 2.63 0.33
N SER A 129 0.18 3.46 -0.67
CA SER A 129 0.44 4.89 -0.48
C SER A 129 -0.80 5.64 -0.01
N ALA A 130 -1.97 5.34 -0.59
CA ALA A 130 -3.23 5.94 -0.17
C ALA A 130 -3.55 5.64 1.31
N ILE A 131 -3.41 4.38 1.74
CA ILE A 131 -3.63 3.97 3.13
C ILE A 131 -2.67 4.71 4.07
N ASN A 132 -1.37 4.73 3.72
CA ASN A 132 -0.37 5.39 4.54
C ASN A 132 -0.57 6.90 4.60
N HIS A 133 -1.01 7.53 3.50
CA HIS A 133 -1.34 8.94 3.43
C HIS A 133 -2.50 9.27 4.36
N CYS A 134 -3.61 8.52 4.25
CA CYS A 134 -4.75 8.69 5.14
C CYS A 134 -4.40 8.48 6.61
N ASN A 135 -3.52 7.53 6.91
CA ASN A 135 -3.03 7.32 8.26
C ASN A 135 -2.13 8.44 8.78
N LYS A 136 -1.40 9.12 7.89
CA LYS A 136 -0.46 10.19 8.25
C LYS A 136 -1.17 11.53 8.41
N GLU A 137 -2.01 11.89 7.45
CA GLU A 137 -2.65 13.22 7.41
C GLU A 137 -3.93 13.27 8.25
N TRP A 138 -4.66 12.15 8.33
CA TRP A 138 -5.97 12.10 8.99
C TRP A 138 -6.01 11.14 10.18
N GLU A 139 -4.88 10.52 10.52
CA GLU A 139 -4.74 9.58 11.63
C GLU A 139 -5.76 8.44 11.63
N TRP A 140 -6.24 7.99 10.45
CA TRP A 140 -7.32 6.98 10.39
C TRP A 140 -6.95 5.62 11.00
N GLY A 141 -5.67 5.29 11.13
CA GLY A 141 -5.22 4.06 11.80
C GLY A 141 -5.59 2.77 11.06
N LEU A 142 -5.73 2.84 9.73
CA LEU A 142 -6.08 1.73 8.87
C LEU A 142 -4.91 0.73 8.75
N PRO A 143 -5.17 -0.59 8.80
CA PRO A 143 -4.14 -1.58 8.52
C PRO A 143 -3.74 -1.52 7.04
N ASN A 144 -2.44 -1.71 6.77
CA ASN A 144 -1.93 -1.80 5.40
C ASN A 144 -1.63 -3.26 5.03
N PRO A 145 -2.55 -3.97 4.34
CA PRO A 145 -2.38 -5.37 3.96
C PRO A 145 -1.39 -5.56 2.81
N VAL A 146 -0.99 -4.50 2.09
CA VAL A 146 -0.06 -4.59 0.96
C VAL A 146 1.38 -4.77 1.42
N LYS A 147 1.73 -4.24 2.60
CA LYS A 147 3.09 -4.29 3.15
C LYS A 147 3.62 -5.72 3.20
N GLY A 148 4.76 -5.97 2.56
CA GLY A 148 5.42 -7.27 2.51
C GLY A 148 4.81 -8.30 1.55
N ARG A 149 3.85 -7.89 0.69
CA ARG A 149 3.16 -8.79 -0.27
C ARG A 149 3.39 -8.42 -1.73
N MET A 150 4.42 -7.62 -2.01
CA MET A 150 4.81 -7.28 -3.37
C MET A 150 5.43 -8.48 -4.09
N LEU A 151 5.22 -8.55 -5.40
CA LEU A 151 5.72 -9.62 -6.24
C LEU A 151 7.18 -9.40 -6.61
N LYS A 152 7.93 -10.50 -6.77
CA LYS A 152 9.26 -10.44 -7.36
C LYS A 152 9.16 -9.94 -8.80
N GLU A 153 9.83 -8.85 -9.09
CA GLU A 153 9.94 -8.31 -10.44
C GLU A 153 11.06 -9.04 -11.19
N PRO A 154 10.87 -9.35 -12.49
CA PRO A 154 11.96 -9.85 -13.31
C PRO A 154 13.06 -8.78 -13.37
N HIS A 155 14.33 -9.22 -13.35
CA HIS A 155 15.45 -8.31 -13.56
C HIS A 155 15.22 -7.52 -14.85
N HIS A 156 15.34 -6.20 -14.76
CA HIS A 156 15.29 -5.34 -15.92
C HIS A 156 16.41 -5.77 -16.88
N ARG A 157 16.10 -5.88 -18.18
CA ARG A 157 17.14 -6.10 -19.19
C ARG A 157 17.88 -4.78 -19.37
N GLU A 158 18.84 -4.51 -18.49
CA GLU A 158 19.79 -3.42 -18.66
C GLU A 158 20.83 -3.85 -19.70
N ARG A 159 20.45 -3.75 -20.97
CA ARG A 159 21.40 -3.85 -22.08
C ARG A 159 21.76 -2.44 -22.52
N TYR A 160 23.05 -2.14 -22.49
CA TYR A 160 23.60 -0.94 -23.09
C TYR A 160 24.05 -1.23 -24.52
N LEU A 161 23.94 -0.22 -25.40
CA LEU A 161 24.49 -0.30 -26.75
C LEU A 161 26.01 -0.18 -26.68
N THR A 162 26.70 -1.07 -27.39
CA THR A 162 28.15 -0.94 -27.62
C THR A 162 28.43 0.21 -28.60
N ARG A 163 29.66 0.74 -28.60
CA ARG A 163 30.07 1.81 -29.53
C ARG A 163 29.85 1.43 -31.00
N ALA A 164 30.09 0.17 -31.35
CA ALA A 164 29.84 -0.34 -32.71
C ALA A 164 28.34 -0.38 -33.05
N GLU A 165 27.48 -0.71 -32.09
CA GLU A 165 26.02 -0.69 -32.28
C GLU A 165 25.48 0.72 -32.41
N VAL A 166 26.00 1.67 -31.63
CA VAL A 166 25.67 3.10 -31.78
C VAL A 166 26.07 3.59 -33.18
N GLY A 167 27.28 3.27 -33.65
CA GLY A 167 27.73 3.65 -35.00
C GLY A 167 26.84 3.09 -36.11
N ARG A 168 26.39 1.83 -35.99
CA ARG A 168 25.40 1.24 -36.89
C ARG A 168 24.06 1.96 -36.81
N LEU A 169 23.58 2.26 -35.60
CA LEU A 169 22.30 2.94 -35.39
C LEU A 169 22.29 4.35 -36.03
N VAL A 170 23.39 5.10 -35.88
CA VAL A 170 23.57 6.42 -36.50
C VAL A 170 23.57 6.31 -38.03
N THR A 171 24.29 5.33 -38.57
CA THR A 171 24.39 5.12 -40.03
C THR A 171 23.02 4.78 -40.65
N GLU A 172 22.25 3.91 -40.01
CA GLU A 172 20.89 3.59 -40.47
C GLU A 172 19.92 4.77 -40.27
N ALA A 173 20.07 5.53 -39.18
CA ALA A 173 19.25 6.72 -38.92
C ALA A 173 19.39 7.75 -40.05
N ARG A 174 20.62 8.01 -40.52
CA ARG A 174 20.89 8.96 -41.64
C ARG A 174 20.23 8.57 -42.96
N LYS A 175 19.88 7.30 -43.17
CA LYS A 175 19.19 6.83 -44.38
C LYS A 175 17.68 7.14 -44.37
N LEU A 176 17.12 7.49 -43.22
CA LEU A 176 15.69 7.82 -43.10
C LEU A 176 15.40 9.23 -43.61
N ARG A 177 14.15 9.48 -43.99
CA ARG A 177 13.68 10.81 -44.35
C ARG A 177 13.78 11.74 -43.12
N HIS A 178 14.54 12.83 -43.24
CA HIS A 178 14.95 13.71 -42.12
C HIS A 178 15.86 13.02 -41.07
N GLY A 179 16.66 12.05 -41.52
CA GLY A 179 17.51 11.21 -40.67
C GLY A 179 18.68 11.91 -39.98
N ASP A 180 19.15 13.05 -40.49
CA ASP A 180 20.30 13.77 -39.92
C ASP A 180 20.03 14.25 -38.50
N LEU A 181 18.84 14.84 -38.25
CA LEU A 181 18.43 15.27 -36.90
C LEU A 181 18.35 14.10 -35.92
N LEU A 182 17.91 12.92 -36.39
CA LEU A 182 17.84 11.73 -35.55
C LEU A 182 19.24 11.18 -35.24
N ALA A 183 20.13 11.19 -36.22
CA ALA A 183 21.52 10.77 -36.07
C ALA A 183 22.26 11.65 -35.05
N ASP A 184 22.14 12.98 -35.20
CA ASP A 184 22.77 13.94 -34.29
C ASP A 184 22.17 13.84 -32.87
N PHE A 185 20.86 13.58 -32.76
CA PHE A 185 20.22 13.30 -31.48
C PHE A 185 20.75 12.03 -30.80
N ILE A 186 20.95 10.95 -31.55
CA ILE A 186 21.50 9.69 -31.03
C ILE A 186 22.92 9.91 -30.50
N GLU A 187 23.77 10.61 -31.27
CA GLU A 187 25.12 10.95 -30.85
C GLU A 187 25.12 11.79 -29.57
N LEU A 188 24.33 12.87 -29.54
CA LEU A 188 24.20 13.73 -28.36
C LEU A 188 23.73 12.95 -27.13
N ALA A 189 22.70 12.11 -27.28
CA ALA A 189 22.14 11.32 -26.18
C ALA A 189 23.15 10.30 -25.62
N VAL A 190 23.96 9.67 -26.48
CA VAL A 190 24.99 8.71 -26.05
C VAL A 190 26.15 9.43 -25.34
N HIS A 191 26.54 10.62 -25.79
CA HIS A 191 27.64 11.38 -25.17
C HIS A 191 27.26 12.03 -23.84
N THR A 192 26.01 12.49 -23.70
CA THR A 192 25.55 13.24 -22.51
C THR A 192 24.84 12.38 -21.49
N GLY A 193 24.34 11.19 -21.89
CA GLY A 193 23.50 10.35 -21.04
C GLY A 193 22.17 11.02 -20.65
N CYS A 194 21.78 12.10 -21.35
CA CYS A 194 20.56 12.84 -21.04
C CYS A 194 19.31 11.97 -21.27
N ARG A 195 18.31 12.13 -20.39
CA ARG A 195 17.01 11.48 -20.58
C ARG A 195 16.34 12.07 -21.80
N ARG A 196 15.64 11.24 -22.59
CA ARG A 196 14.96 11.68 -23.83
C ARG A 196 14.23 13.02 -23.67
N GLY A 197 13.47 13.22 -22.58
CA GLY A 197 12.73 14.45 -22.33
C GLY A 197 13.62 15.69 -22.10
N SER A 198 14.78 15.54 -21.45
CA SER A 198 15.69 16.67 -21.21
C SER A 198 16.51 17.05 -22.44
N CYS A 199 16.71 16.13 -23.39
CA CYS A 199 17.42 16.44 -24.64
C CYS A 199 16.64 17.41 -25.55
N TRP A 200 15.31 17.50 -25.40
CA TRP A 200 14.46 18.37 -26.22
C TRP A 200 14.18 19.73 -25.57
N ASP A 201 14.33 19.83 -24.25
CA ASP A 201 13.96 21.02 -23.47
C ASP A 201 15.13 22.02 -23.40
N TRP A 202 15.63 22.43 -24.58
CA TRP A 202 16.57 23.54 -24.70
C TRP A 202 15.78 24.83 -24.91
N SER A 203 15.02 25.23 -23.89
CA SER A 203 14.47 26.57 -23.80
C SER A 203 15.62 27.50 -23.39
N GLY A 204 16.20 28.20 -24.37
CA GLY A 204 17.21 29.23 -24.11
C GLY A 204 16.66 30.33 -23.20
N PRO A 205 17.51 31.05 -22.43
CA PRO A 205 17.06 32.18 -21.63
C PRO A 205 16.50 33.26 -22.57
N GLY A 206 15.18 33.41 -22.57
CA GLY A 206 14.46 34.53 -23.15
C GLY A 206 14.23 35.63 -22.12
#